data_AF-A0A934ZMQ6-F1
#
_entry.id   AF-A0A934ZMQ6-F1
#
_cell.length_a   1.000
_cell.length_b   1.000
_cell.length_c   1.000
_cell.angle_alpha   90.00
_cell.angle_beta   90.00
_cell.angle_gamma   90.00
#
_symmetry.space_group_name_H-M   'P 1'
#
loop_
_entity.id
_entity.type
_entity.pdbx_description
1 polymer ?
#
loop_
_entity_poly.entity_id
_entity_poly.type
_entity_poly.pdbx_seq_one_letter_code
_entity_poly.pdbx_strand_id
1 'polypeptide(L)' 'MVRCHLEAIPRVCAGGPAAGPIGELSQRERWHWLTAPRSTMLQTSAAHVGLCEEPVAAMERLFDRVVRLPRR' A
#
# COMPACT_ATOMS: atom_id res chain seq x y z
N MET A 1 -16.87 1.33 -4.69
CA MET A 1 -16.54 1.66 -3.29
C MET A 1 -15.10 1.33 -2.96
N VAL A 2 -14.67 0.06 -2.85
CA VAL A 2 -13.27 -0.23 -2.45
C VAL A 2 -12.23 0.30 -3.47
N ARG A 3 -12.51 0.17 -4.77
CA ARG A 3 -11.58 0.60 -5.83
C ARG A 3 -11.19 2.07 -5.75
N CYS A 4 -12.14 2.98 -5.52
CA CYS A 4 -11.84 4.41 -5.44
C CYS A 4 -10.98 4.76 -4.22
N HIS A 5 -11.17 4.08 -3.08
CA HIS A 5 -10.28 4.24 -1.93
C HIS A 5 -8.87 3.70 -2.20
N LEU A 6 -8.75 2.56 -2.88
CA LEU A 6 -7.44 1.99 -3.24
C LEU A 6 -6.66 2.88 -4.22
N GLU A 7 -7.33 3.60 -5.12
CA GLU A 7 -6.68 4.55 -6.02
C GLU A 7 -6.04 5.75 -5.31
N ALA A 8 -6.42 6.03 -4.06
CA ALA A 8 -5.76 7.09 -3.28
C ALA A 8 -4.32 6.72 -2.91
N ILE A 9 -4.02 5.43 -2.71
CA ILE A 9 -2.68 4.95 -2.31
C ILE A 9 -1.59 5.39 -3.30
N PRO A 10 -1.66 5.07 -4.60
CA PRO A 10 -0.62 5.49 -5.54
C PRO A 10 -0.51 7.01 -5.68
N ARG A 11 -1.63 7.75 -5.54
CA ARG A 11 -1.63 9.22 -5.56
C ARG A 11 -0.87 9.78 -4.35
N VAL A 12 -1.13 9.28 -3.15
CA VAL A 12 -0.41 9.68 -1.92
C VAL A 12 1.08 9.31 -1.99
N CYS A 13 1.43 8.16 -2.58
CA CYS A 13 2.82 7.79 -2.82
C CYS A 13 3.52 8.82 -3.73
N ALA A 14 2.91 9.17 -4.87
CA ALA A 14 3.44 10.17 -5.80
C ALA A 14 3.55 11.56 -5.16
N GLY A 15 2.61 11.91 -4.29
CA GLY A 15 2.53 13.22 -3.65
C GLY A 15 2.04 14.33 -4.58
N GLY A 16 2.10 15.57 -4.09
CA GLY A 16 1.70 16.76 -4.83
C GLY A 16 0.18 17.02 -4.83
N PRO A 17 -0.27 18.07 -5.54
CA PRO A 17 -1.63 18.59 -5.43
C PRO A 17 -2.74 17.59 -5.77
N ALA A 18 -2.44 16.62 -6.66
CA ALA A 18 -3.40 15.59 -7.07
C ALA A 18 -3.77 14.61 -5.94
N ALA A 19 -3.01 14.56 -4.85
CA ALA A 19 -3.30 13.77 -3.66
C ALA A 19 -3.98 14.60 -2.54
N GLY A 20 -4.37 15.84 -2.83
CA GLY A 20 -4.95 16.76 -1.86
C GLY A 20 -3.98 17.14 -0.74
N PRO A 21 -4.47 17.54 0.45
CA PRO A 21 -3.62 18.00 1.55
C PRO A 21 -2.57 16.98 2.01
N ILE A 22 -2.87 15.69 1.91
CA ILE A 22 -1.92 14.62 2.26
C ILE A 22 -0.73 14.63 1.29
N GLY A 23 -0.95 14.99 0.03
CA GLY A 23 0.10 15.06 -0.99
C GLY A 23 1.17 16.13 -0.73
N GLU A 24 0.81 17.17 0.02
CA GLU A 24 1.70 18.30 0.38
C GLU A 24 2.62 17.97 1.58
N LEU A 25 2.31 16.92 2.34
CA LEU A 25 3.14 16.46 3.44
C LEU A 25 4.49 15.92 2.95
N SER A 26 5.50 15.89 3.83
CA SER A 26 6.77 15.25 3.52
C SER A 26 6.59 13.75 3.22
N GLN A 27 7.54 13.16 2.48
CA GLN A 27 7.48 11.72 2.16
C GLN A 27 7.30 10.84 3.41
N ARG A 28 7.98 11.19 4.51
CA ARG A 28 7.88 10.49 5.81
C ARG A 28 6.46 10.56 6.38
N GLU A 29 5.85 11.74 6.39
CA GLU A 29 4.49 11.94 6.92
C GLU A 29 3.44 11.23 6.06
N ARG A 30 3.60 11.26 4.73
CA ARG A 30 2.74 10.48 3.81
C ARG A 30 2.83 8.98 4.07
N TRP A 31 4.05 8.47 4.30
CA TRP A 31 4.25 7.08 4.69
C TRP A 31 3.57 6.74 6.02
N HIS A 32 3.75 7.57 7.05
CA HIS A 32 3.07 7.36 8.34
C HIS A 32 1.55 7.35 8.22
N TRP A 33 0.99 8.21 7.36
CA TRP A 33 -0.44 8.21 7.07
C TRP A 33 -0.89 6.91 6.39
N LEU A 34 -0.15 6.45 5.37
CA LEU A 34 -0.44 5.21 4.65
C LEU A 34 -0.42 3.98 5.55
N THR A 35 0.49 3.94 6.53
CA THR A 35 0.66 2.80 7.44
C THR A 35 -0.07 2.98 8.77
N ALA A 36 -1.04 3.91 8.86
CA ALA A 36 -1.73 4.20 10.11
C ALA A 36 -2.49 2.95 10.63
N PRO A 37 -2.14 2.39 11.80
CA PRO A 37 -2.59 1.05 12.22
C PRO A 37 -4.09 0.96 12.56
N ARG A 38 -4.81 2.08 12.61
CA ARG A 38 -6.24 2.13 12.98
C ARG A 38 -7.09 2.91 11.97
N SER A 39 -6.71 2.86 10.70
CA SER A 39 -7.54 3.41 9.63
C SER A 39 -8.90 2.68 9.56
N THR A 40 -9.98 3.44 9.65
CA THR A 40 -11.36 2.91 9.59
C THR A 40 -11.86 2.70 8.16
N MET A 41 -11.11 3.16 7.14
CA MET A 41 -11.44 2.96 5.72
C MET A 41 -10.65 1.83 5.07
N LEU A 42 -9.33 1.80 5.29
CA LEU A 42 -8.42 0.80 4.71
C LEU A 42 -7.44 0.35 5.79
N GLN A 43 -7.62 -0.85 6.30
CA GLN A 43 -6.68 -1.45 7.26
C GLN A 43 -5.56 -2.17 6.50
N THR A 44 -4.36 -1.59 6.51
CA THR A 44 -3.16 -2.23 5.95
C THR A 44 -2.61 -3.27 6.92
N SER A 45 -1.85 -4.24 6.39
CA SER A 45 -1.00 -5.08 7.24
C SER A 45 0.08 -4.24 7.93
N ALA A 46 0.75 -4.84 8.92
CA ALA A 46 1.95 -4.25 9.50
C ALA A 46 2.98 -3.94 8.39
N ALA A 47 3.65 -2.80 8.52
CA ALA A 47 4.78 -2.48 7.66
C ALA A 47 5.95 -3.38 8.05
N HIS A 48 6.49 -4.11 7.08
CA HIS A 48 7.70 -4.92 7.24
C HIS A 48 8.81 -4.27 6.42
N VAL A 49 9.97 -4.07 7.04
CA VAL A 49 11.17 -3.64 6.30
C VAL A 49 11.53 -4.73 5.28
N GLY A 50 11.86 -4.31 4.06
CA GLY A 50 12.18 -5.24 2.99
C GLY A 50 13.44 -6.04 3.32
N LEU A 51 13.28 -7.35 3.52
CA LEU A 51 14.39 -8.33 3.56
C LEU A 51 14.66 -8.90 2.16
N CYS A 52 14.17 -8.22 1.11
CA CYS A 52 14.08 -8.77 -0.23
C CYS A 52 14.68 -7.78 -1.25
N GLU A 53 15.59 -8.29 -2.06
CA GLU A 53 16.23 -7.54 -3.15
C GLU A 53 15.33 -7.44 -4.39
N GLU A 54 14.43 -8.41 -4.59
CA GLU A 54 13.54 -8.53 -5.74
C GLU A 54 12.05 -8.53 -5.33
N PRO A 55 11.49 -7.37 -4.93
CA PRO A 55 10.17 -7.28 -4.29
C PRO A 55 9.02 -7.76 -5.19
N VAL A 56 9.11 -7.51 -6.51
CA VAL A 56 8.09 -7.95 -7.47
C VAL A 56 8.01 -9.48 -7.51
N ALA A 57 9.16 -10.15 -7.61
CA ALA A 57 9.22 -11.60 -7.62
C ALA A 57 8.77 -12.21 -6.29
N ALA A 58 9.09 -11.58 -5.16
CA ALA A 58 8.61 -12.02 -3.85
C ALA A 58 7.09 -11.90 -3.70
N MET A 59 6.50 -10.81 -4.20
CA MET A 59 5.05 -10.61 -4.15
C MET A 59 4.29 -11.69 -4.94
N GLU A 60 4.74 -12.00 -6.16
CA GLU A 60 4.12 -13.05 -6.99
C GLU A 60 4.16 -14.42 -6.29
N ARG A 61 5.31 -14.81 -5.74
CA ARG A 61 5.46 -16.07 -4.99
C ARG A 61 4.53 -16.14 -3.78
N LEU A 62 4.34 -15.03 -3.07
CA LEU A 62 3.42 -14.98 -1.93
C LEU A 62 1.97 -15.12 -2.39
N PHE A 63 1.58 -14.41 -3.46
CA PHE A 63 0.23 -14.50 -4.00
C PHE A 63 -0.12 -15.93 -4.45
N ASP A 64 0.79 -16.61 -5.14
CA ASP A 64 0.61 -18.02 -5.52
C ASP A 64 0.48 -18.95 -4.31
N ARG A 65 1.22 -18.66 -3.23
CA ARG A 65 1.28 -19.53 -2.06
C ARG A 65 0.09 -19.37 -1.11
N VAL A 66 -0.40 -18.14 -0.89
CA VAL A 66 -1.36 -17.84 0.18
C VAL A 66 -2.64 -17.15 -0.27
N VAL A 67 -2.77 -16.73 -1.54
CA VAL A 67 -3.97 -16.01 -2.02
C VAL A 67 -4.67 -16.76 -3.15
N ARG A 68 -3.93 -17.18 -4.17
CA ARG A 68 -4.50 -17.82 -5.36
C ARG A 68 -4.93 -19.25 -5.01
N LEU A 69 -6.14 -19.61 -5.41
CA LEU A 69 -6.65 -20.96 -5.23
C LEU A 69 -5.88 -21.92 -6.15
N PRO A 70 -5.58 -23.16 -5.70
CA PRO A 70 -5.03 -24.17 -6.59
C PRO A 70 -5.97 -24.36 -7.78
N ARG A 71 -5.41 -24.29 -8.99
CA ARG A 71 -6.16 -24.53 -10.22
C ARG A 71 -6.72 -25.95 -10.18
N ARG A 72 -8.04 -26.08 -10.20
CA ARG A 72 -8.74 -27.34 -10.48
C ARG A 72 -8.60 -27.69 -11.95
#